data_AF-A0AAU2ZPT5-F1
#
_entry.id   AF-A0AAU2ZPT5-F1
#
_cell.length_a   1.000
_cell.length_b   1.000
_cell.length_c   1.000
_cell.angle_alpha   90.00
_cell.angle_beta   90.00
_cell.angle_gamma   90.00
#
_symmetry.space_group_name_H-M   'P 1'
#
loop_
_entity.id
_entity.type
_entity.pdbx_description
1 polymer ?
#
loop_
_entity_poly.entity_id
_entity_poly.type
_entity_poly.pdbx_seq_one_letter_code
_entity_poly.pdbx_strand_id
1 'polypeptide(L)'
;MEVEYVRHGVPLADYKLIKADHRRQHEAVQVHEWIQRQLAKAPPWSEERWERMRQLLGPPTPAWELQRWRLRLYCGHVIEATRSRKSPRPDRGGRDKERCPECGLDPAVIVTFEPLGPLAEPPAQNRSRKPRRSTRTPPADRRSKAELVAENNALRAELEALRDQA
;
A
#
# COMPACT_ATOMS: atom_id res chain seq x y z
N MET A 1 -16.26 4.91 4.42
CA MET A 1 -16.24 4.14 3.17
C MET A 1 -15.99 2.71 3.56
N GLU A 2 -16.91 1.81 3.22
CA GLU A 2 -16.64 0.38 3.29
C GLU A 2 -15.62 0.05 2.21
N VAL A 3 -14.56 -0.68 2.58
CA VAL A 3 -13.52 -1.09 1.64
C VAL A 3 -13.99 -2.39 1.01
N GLU A 4 -14.16 -2.38 -0.31
CA GLU A 4 -14.43 -3.60 -1.07
C GLU A 4 -13.13 -4.37 -1.28
N TYR A 5 -13.08 -5.61 -0.78
CA TYR A 5 -11.91 -6.45 -0.90
C TYR A 5 -11.93 -7.26 -2.19
N VAL A 6 -10.81 -7.21 -2.90
CA VAL A 6 -10.66 -7.89 -4.19
C VAL A 6 -10.21 -9.33 -3.98
N ARG A 7 -10.75 -10.25 -4.78
CA ARG A 7 -10.26 -11.62 -4.94
C ARG A 7 -9.50 -11.74 -6.25
N HIS A 8 -8.48 -12.59 -6.31
CA HIS A 8 -7.73 -12.84 -7.54
C HIS A 8 -7.28 -14.29 -7.63
N GLY A 9 -7.57 -14.95 -8.76
CA GLY A 9 -7.13 -16.32 -9.06
C GLY A 9 -7.66 -17.37 -8.07
N VAL A 10 -8.96 -17.31 -7.76
CA VAL A 10 -9.67 -18.26 -6.91
C VAL A 10 -10.37 -19.31 -7.79
N PRO A 11 -10.37 -20.62 -7.43
CA PRO A 11 -9.72 -21.24 -6.27
C PRO A 11 -8.20 -21.13 -6.30
N LEU A 12 -7.60 -20.85 -5.14
CA LEU A 12 -6.15 -20.63 -5.05
C LEU A 12 -5.38 -21.87 -5.54
N ALA A 13 -5.82 -23.08 -5.19
CA ALA A 13 -5.17 -24.35 -5.49
C ALA A 13 -5.02 -24.66 -6.99
N ASP A 14 -5.90 -24.13 -7.84
CA ASP A 14 -5.94 -24.44 -9.26
C ASP A 14 -5.26 -23.38 -10.14
N TYR A 15 -4.74 -22.32 -9.51
CA TYR A 15 -4.10 -21.25 -10.25
C TYR A 15 -2.84 -21.73 -10.98
N LYS A 16 -2.83 -21.53 -12.30
CA LYS A 16 -1.69 -21.80 -13.18
C LYS A 16 -0.85 -20.54 -13.33
N LEU A 17 0.43 -20.65 -13.02
CA LEU A 17 1.38 -19.54 -13.18
C LEU A 17 1.43 -19.09 -14.65
N ILE A 18 1.47 -17.78 -14.84
CA ILE A 18 1.61 -17.17 -16.16
C ILE A 18 2.97 -16.52 -16.31
N LYS A 19 3.35 -16.16 -17.55
CA LYS A 19 4.61 -15.45 -17.86
C LYS A 19 4.84 -14.22 -16.98
N ALA A 20 3.77 -13.49 -16.62
CA ALA A 20 3.87 -12.33 -15.75
C ALA A 20 4.32 -12.69 -14.33
N ASP A 21 3.91 -13.84 -13.79
CA ASP A 21 4.30 -14.29 -12.45
C ASP A 21 5.79 -14.63 -12.41
N HIS A 22 6.29 -15.35 -13.43
CA HIS A 22 7.71 -15.66 -13.57
C HIS A 22 8.58 -14.40 -13.63
N ARG A 23 8.15 -13.40 -14.41
CA ARG A 23 8.84 -12.11 -14.49
C ARG A 23 8.85 -11.38 -13.14
N ARG A 24 7.69 -11.27 -12.47
CA ARG A 24 7.60 -10.63 -11.15
C ARG A 24 8.49 -11.34 -10.13
N GLN A 25 8.49 -12.67 -10.12
CA GLN A 25 9.35 -13.45 -9.23
C GLN A 25 10.83 -13.17 -9.49
N HIS A 26 11.25 -13.17 -10.75
CA HIS A 26 12.64 -12.89 -11.13
C HIS A 26 13.05 -11.46 -10.72
N GLU A 27 12.23 -10.46 -10.99
CA GLU A 27 12.47 -9.07 -10.58
C GLU A 27 12.55 -8.94 -9.05
N ALA A 28 11.67 -9.61 -8.31
CA ALA A 28 11.69 -9.59 -6.84
C ALA A 28 13.00 -10.15 -6.28
N VAL A 29 13.51 -11.25 -6.86
CA VAL A 29 14.81 -11.83 -6.48
C VAL A 29 15.95 -10.85 -6.76
N GLN A 30 16.00 -10.25 -7.96
CA GLN A 30 17.03 -9.28 -8.31
C GLN A 30 17.04 -8.06 -7.38
N VAL A 31 15.86 -7.53 -7.05
CA VAL A 31 15.72 -6.41 -6.12
C VAL A 31 16.16 -6.82 -4.71
N HIS A 32 15.77 -8.01 -4.25
CA HIS A 32 16.18 -8.52 -2.93
C HIS A 32 17.70 -8.65 -2.84
N GLU A 33 18.35 -9.28 -3.81
CA GLU A 33 19.80 -9.40 -3.86
C GLU A 33 20.50 -8.04 -3.85
N TRP A 34 19.99 -7.08 -4.64
CA TRP A 34 20.53 -5.73 -4.66
C TRP A 34 20.38 -5.04 -3.30
N ILE A 35 19.21 -5.15 -2.66
CA ILE A 35 18.97 -4.60 -1.30
C ILE A 35 19.96 -5.20 -0.31
N GLN A 36 20.14 -6.53 -0.30
CA GLN A 36 21.08 -7.20 0.61
C GLN A 36 22.51 -6.70 0.41
N ARG A 37 22.96 -6.51 -0.84
CA ARG A 37 24.27 -5.92 -1.13
C ARG A 37 24.41 -4.48 -0.63
N GLN A 38 23.35 -3.69 -0.64
CA GLN A 38 23.41 -2.33 -0.08
C GLN A 38 23.41 -2.36 1.45
N LEU A 39 22.58 -3.21 2.06
CA LEU A 39 22.53 -3.36 3.52
C LEU A 39 23.86 -3.84 4.09
N ALA A 40 24.56 -4.74 3.40
CA ALA A 40 25.89 -5.20 3.79
C ALA A 40 26.95 -4.08 3.82
N LYS A 41 26.74 -2.97 3.09
CA LYS A 41 27.62 -1.80 3.11
C LYS A 41 27.23 -0.77 4.17
N ALA A 42 26.02 -0.87 4.73
CA ALA A 42 25.51 0.10 5.66
C ALA A 42 26.07 -0.16 7.06
N PRO A 43 26.53 0.88 7.79
CA PRO A 43 26.89 0.71 9.19
C PRO A 43 25.67 0.30 10.01
N PRO A 44 25.85 -0.53 11.07
CA PRO A 44 24.76 -0.86 11.97
C PRO A 44 24.21 0.42 12.60
N TRP A 45 22.89 0.47 12.80
CA TRP A 45 22.26 1.59 13.48
C TRP A 45 22.59 1.54 14.97
N SER A 46 22.84 2.70 15.58
CA SER A 46 22.93 2.82 17.03
C SER A 46 21.56 2.60 17.67
N GLU A 47 21.56 2.18 18.94
CA GLU A 47 20.33 2.01 19.74
C GLU A 47 19.50 3.31 19.80
N GLU A 48 20.16 4.45 19.96
CA GLU A 48 19.49 5.77 19.97
C GLU A 48 18.77 6.05 18.63
N ARG A 49 19.41 5.71 17.51
CA ARG A 49 18.81 5.85 16.18
C ARG A 49 17.61 4.91 16.02
N TRP A 50 17.69 3.69 16.55
CA TRP A 50 16.58 2.75 16.58
C TRP A 50 15.40 3.26 17.40
N GLU A 51 15.65 3.81 18.59
CA GLU A 51 14.61 4.39 19.45
C GLU A 51 13.91 5.57 18.77
N ARG A 52 14.68 6.51 18.19
CA ARG A 52 14.13 7.64 17.43
C ARG A 52 13.25 7.16 16.27
N MET A 53 13.66 6.12 15.56
CA MET A 53 12.88 5.54 14.48
C MET A 53 11.61 4.86 14.96
N ARG A 54 11.63 4.15 16.09
CA ARG A 54 10.42 3.58 16.71
C ARG A 54 9.41 4.68 17.07
N GLN A 55 9.88 5.79 17.64
CA GLN A 55 9.02 6.93 17.96
C GLN A 55 8.38 7.56 16.71
N LEU A 56 9.10 7.62 15.59
CA LEU A 56 8.57 8.11 14.31
C LEU A 56 7.53 7.18 13.68
N LEU A 57 7.72 5.86 13.79
CA LEU A 57 6.80 4.86 13.22
C LEU A 57 5.50 4.72 14.02
N GLY A 58 5.51 5.15 15.29
CA GLY A 58 4.36 5.11 16.17
C GLY A 58 4.01 3.70 16.66
N PRO A 59 2.89 3.56 17.39
CA PRO A 59 2.47 2.27 17.94
C PRO A 59 2.07 1.28 16.84
N PRO A 60 2.16 -0.04 17.10
CA PRO A 60 1.68 -1.07 16.18
C PRO A 60 0.21 -0.88 15.80
N THR A 61 -0.13 -1.25 14.56
CA THR A 61 -1.52 -1.21 14.09
C THR A 61 -2.39 -2.15 14.93
N PRO A 62 -3.51 -1.67 15.50
CA PRO A 62 -4.42 -2.50 16.30
C PRO A 62 -5.01 -3.67 15.50
N ALA A 63 -5.26 -4.81 16.16
CA ALA A 63 -5.77 -6.02 15.50
C ALA A 63 -7.10 -5.81 14.75
N TRP A 64 -7.99 -4.96 15.27
CA TRP A 64 -9.29 -4.66 14.63
C TRP A 64 -9.17 -3.77 13.38
N GLU A 65 -8.01 -3.17 13.15
CA GLU A 65 -7.63 -2.48 11.92
C GLU A 65 -6.93 -3.41 10.90
N LEU A 66 -6.83 -4.70 11.21
CA LEU A 66 -6.21 -5.70 10.33
C LEU A 66 -7.27 -6.59 9.67
N GLN A 67 -6.97 -6.94 8.43
CA GLN A 67 -7.72 -7.86 7.56
C GLN A 67 -6.85 -9.09 7.33
N ARG A 68 -7.44 -10.28 7.51
CA ARG A 68 -6.84 -11.57 7.17
C ARG A 68 -7.05 -11.88 5.69
N TRP A 69 -6.01 -12.43 5.09
CA TRP A 69 -5.94 -12.85 3.71
C TRP A 69 -5.40 -14.26 3.63
N ARG A 70 -5.94 -15.04 2.70
CA ARG A 70 -5.33 -16.27 2.22
C ARG A 70 -4.57 -15.94 0.95
N LEU A 71 -3.29 -16.29 0.90
CA LEU A 71 -2.37 -15.94 -0.18
C LEU A 71 -1.77 -17.21 -0.76
N ARG A 72 -1.79 -17.36 -2.08
CA ARG A 72 -0.90 -18.32 -2.75
C ARG A 72 0.36 -17.61 -3.18
N LEU A 73 1.49 -18.20 -2.80
CA LEU A 73 2.80 -17.75 -3.21
C LEU A 73 3.22 -18.37 -4.53
N TYR A 74 4.20 -17.77 -5.20
CA TYR A 74 4.75 -18.25 -6.45
C TYR A 74 5.22 -19.72 -6.39
N CYS A 75 5.75 -20.16 -5.25
CA CYS A 75 6.16 -21.56 -5.03
C CYS A 75 4.99 -22.56 -4.93
N GLY A 76 3.74 -22.09 -4.96
CA GLY A 76 2.54 -22.92 -4.89
C GLY A 76 1.94 -23.07 -3.49
N HIS A 77 2.70 -22.79 -2.45
CA HIS A 77 2.22 -22.84 -1.06
C HIS A 77 1.21 -21.75 -0.74
N VAL A 78 0.25 -22.07 0.13
CA VAL A 78 -0.84 -21.18 0.54
C VAL A 78 -0.66 -20.83 2.00
N ILE A 79 -0.56 -19.53 2.29
CA ILE A 79 -0.37 -19.01 3.65
C ILE A 79 -1.50 -18.08 4.05
N GLU A 80 -1.60 -17.83 5.35
CA GLU A 80 -2.40 -16.72 5.87
C GLU A 80 -1.50 -15.53 6.22
N ALA A 81 -1.98 -14.33 5.89
CA ALA A 81 -1.29 -13.09 6.24
C ALA A 81 -2.27 -11.99 6.64
N THR A 82 -1.78 -11.04 7.42
CA THR A 82 -2.55 -9.85 7.83
C THR A 82 -2.09 -8.61 7.09
N ARG A 83 -3.03 -7.76 6.68
CA ARG A 83 -2.79 -6.45 6.07
C ARG A 83 -3.73 -5.41 6.69
N SER A 84 -3.43 -4.13 6.48
CA SER A 84 -4.36 -3.06 6.89
C SER A 84 -5.73 -3.27 6.26
N ARG A 85 -6.79 -3.07 7.05
CA ARG A 85 -8.20 -3.08 6.63
C ARG A 85 -8.51 -1.99 5.59
N LYS A 86 -7.65 -0.97 5.48
CA LYS A 86 -7.76 0.10 4.47
C LYS A 86 -7.23 -0.33 3.10
N SER A 87 -6.53 -1.45 3.00
CA SER A 87 -5.98 -1.96 1.75
C SER A 87 -6.96 -2.94 1.08
N PRO A 88 -7.53 -2.61 -0.10
CA PRO A 88 -8.46 -3.50 -0.80
C PRO A 88 -7.79 -4.74 -1.41
N ARG A 89 -6.44 -4.76 -1.44
CA ARG A 89 -5.61 -5.83 -1.98
C ARG A 89 -4.38 -6.07 -1.09
N PRO A 90 -3.92 -7.33 -0.95
CA PRO A 90 -2.77 -7.64 -0.11
C PRO A 90 -1.41 -7.43 -0.82
N ASP A 91 -1.42 -7.33 -2.16
CA ASP A 91 -0.26 -7.30 -3.05
C ASP A 91 0.14 -5.88 -3.53
N ARG A 92 -0.22 -4.83 -2.78
CA ARG A 92 0.10 -3.43 -3.10
C ARG A 92 1.15 -2.81 -2.16
N GLY A 93 1.85 -1.79 -2.67
CA GLY A 93 2.74 -0.95 -1.88
C GLY A 93 3.99 -1.67 -1.38
N GLY A 94 4.62 -2.49 -2.24
CA GLY A 94 5.85 -3.23 -1.93
C GLY A 94 5.69 -4.48 -1.06
N ARG A 95 4.46 -4.77 -0.63
CA ARG A 95 4.08 -5.95 0.19
C ARG A 95 3.53 -7.11 -0.65
N ASP A 96 3.96 -7.17 -1.89
CA ASP A 96 3.58 -8.13 -2.93
C ASP A 96 4.36 -9.45 -2.88
N LYS A 97 5.18 -9.63 -1.84
CA LYS A 97 6.05 -10.78 -1.61
C LYS A 97 6.12 -11.12 -0.14
N GLU A 98 6.36 -12.39 0.14
CA GLU A 98 6.47 -12.97 1.47
C GLU A 98 7.64 -13.96 1.52
N ARG A 99 8.10 -14.32 2.72
CA ARG A 99 8.95 -15.49 2.90
C ARG A 99 8.06 -16.72 3.05
N CYS A 100 8.24 -17.73 2.21
CA CYS A 100 7.47 -18.96 2.31
C CYS A 100 7.91 -19.76 3.56
N PRO A 101 7.00 -20.07 4.51
CA PRO A 101 7.33 -20.84 5.69
C PRO A 101 7.54 -22.33 5.40
N GLU A 102 6.97 -22.86 4.31
CA GLU A 102 7.04 -24.28 3.95
C GLU A 102 8.34 -24.65 3.23
N CYS A 103 8.69 -23.92 2.16
CA CYS A 103 9.91 -24.21 1.39
C CYS A 103 11.05 -23.20 1.57
N GLY A 104 10.86 -22.16 2.39
CA GLY A 104 11.89 -21.16 2.69
C GLY A 104 12.17 -20.13 1.58
N LEU A 105 11.47 -20.18 0.44
CA LEU A 105 11.66 -19.23 -0.66
C LEU A 105 11.41 -17.78 -0.19
N ASP A 106 12.43 -16.93 -0.34
CA ASP A 106 12.40 -15.51 0.02
C ASP A 106 13.21 -14.69 -1.01
N PRO A 107 12.60 -13.75 -1.74
CA PRO A 107 11.17 -13.42 -1.71
C PRO A 107 10.33 -14.40 -2.54
N ALA A 108 9.12 -14.71 -2.08
CA ALA A 108 8.10 -15.41 -2.84
C ALA A 108 6.94 -14.47 -3.17
N VAL A 109 6.72 -14.19 -4.47
CA VAL A 109 5.68 -13.25 -4.92
C VAL A 109 4.28 -13.81 -4.67
N ILE A 110 3.34 -12.94 -4.28
CA ILE A 110 1.92 -13.26 -4.16
C ILE A 110 1.33 -13.36 -5.57
N VAL A 111 0.83 -14.55 -5.92
CA VAL A 111 0.23 -14.81 -7.24
C VAL A 111 -1.29 -14.81 -7.20
N THR A 112 -1.90 -15.29 -6.12
CA THR A 112 -3.36 -15.26 -5.93
C THR A 112 -3.74 -15.02 -4.49
N PHE A 113 -4.95 -14.53 -4.26
CA PHE A 113 -5.40 -14.16 -2.93
C PHE A 113 -6.92 -14.06 -2.79
N GLU A 114 -7.38 -14.29 -1.57
CA GLU A 114 -8.76 -14.05 -1.15
C GLU A 114 -8.83 -13.49 0.28
N PRO A 115 -9.80 -12.62 0.59
CA PRO A 115 -10.00 -12.10 1.94
C PRO A 115 -10.69 -13.15 2.82
N LEU A 116 -10.21 -13.34 4.04
CA LEU A 116 -10.80 -14.24 5.04
C LEU A 116 -11.73 -13.51 6.02
N GLY A 117 -11.49 -12.21 6.24
CA GLY A 117 -12.27 -11.38 7.18
C GLY A 117 -11.38 -10.52 8.08
N PRO A 118 -11.98 -9.67 8.93
CA PRO A 118 -11.22 -8.90 9.91
C PRO A 118 -10.52 -9.84 10.92
N LEU A 119 -9.36 -9.44 11.41
CA LEU A 119 -8.63 -10.21 12.44
C LEU A 119 -9.33 -10.14 13.81
N ALA A 120 -9.91 -8.98 14.13
CA ALA A 120 -10.66 -8.77 15.37
C ALA A 120 -11.82 -7.79 15.13
N GLU A 121 -12.82 -7.83 16.00
CA GLU A 121 -13.90 -6.85 15.98
C GLU A 121 -13.45 -5.50 16.56
N PRO A 122 -13.94 -4.37 16.01
CA PRO A 122 -13.67 -3.07 16.59
C PRO A 122 -14.32 -2.94 17.97
N PRO A 123 -13.68 -2.21 18.91
CA PRO A 123 -14.28 -1.92 20.21
C PRO A 123 -15.61 -1.17 20.05
N ALA A 124 -16.54 -1.36 20.99
CA ALA A 124 -17.91 -0.83 20.90
C ALA A 124 -17.98 0.69 20.61
N GLN A 125 -17.03 1.46 21.15
CA GLN A 125 -16.91 2.91 20.93
C GLN A 125 -16.62 3.29 19.45
N ASN A 126 -16.01 2.38 18.68
CA ASN A 126 -15.71 2.58 17.27
C ASN A 126 -16.82 2.04 16.34
N ARG A 127 -17.77 1.24 16.85
CA ARG A 127 -18.90 0.70 16.06
C ARG A 127 -19.93 1.77 15.69
N SER A 128 -20.01 2.85 16.47
CA SER A 128 -21.06 3.88 16.39
C SER A 128 -20.66 5.16 15.66
N ARG A 129 -19.40 5.29 15.22
CA ARG A 129 -18.98 6.41 14.35
C ARG A 129 -19.44 6.17 12.92
N LYS A 130 -20.75 6.33 12.66
CA LYS A 130 -21.16 6.86 11.35
C LYS A 130 -20.29 8.12 11.13
N PRO A 131 -19.64 8.29 9.98
CA PRO A 131 -18.87 9.50 9.74
C PRO A 131 -19.83 10.66 9.94
N ARG A 132 -19.69 11.40 11.05
CA ARG A 132 -20.34 12.69 11.19
C ARG A 132 -19.85 13.44 9.97
N ARG A 133 -20.79 13.72 9.05
CA ARG A 133 -20.55 14.55 7.87
C ARG A 133 -19.85 15.77 8.44
N SER A 134 -18.56 15.87 8.20
CA SER A 134 -17.79 17.01 8.67
C SER A 134 -18.45 18.19 7.96
N THR A 135 -19.20 19.00 8.71
CA THR A 135 -19.47 20.38 8.36
C THR A 135 -18.12 21.08 8.46
N ARG A 136 -17.24 20.81 7.49
CA ARG A 136 -16.10 21.67 7.22
C ARG A 136 -16.72 23.00 6.83
N THR A 137 -16.77 23.92 7.78
CA THR A 137 -16.84 25.33 7.45
C THR A 137 -15.75 25.57 6.41
N PRO A 138 -16.09 26.05 5.20
CA PRO A 138 -15.08 26.44 4.23
C PRO A 138 -14.07 27.37 4.90
N PRO A 139 -12.76 27.24 4.63
CA PRO A 139 -11.82 28.31 4.95
C PRO A 139 -12.38 29.61 4.36
N ALA A 140 -12.30 30.71 5.13
CA ALA A 140 -12.86 32.02 4.76
C ALA A 140 -12.25 32.63 3.48
N ASP A 141 -11.25 31.98 2.90
CA ASP A 141 -10.52 32.43 1.74
C ASP A 141 -10.74 31.47 0.56
N ARG A 142 -11.96 31.47 0.01
CA ARG A 142 -12.28 30.78 -1.24
C ARG A 142 -12.42 31.81 -2.34
N ARG A 143 -11.30 32.18 -2.98
CA ARG A 143 -11.35 32.65 -4.35
C ARG A 143 -12.18 31.66 -5.17
N SER A 144 -13.14 32.17 -5.92
CA SER A 144 -14.05 31.30 -6.66
C SER A 144 -13.28 30.55 -7.74
N LYS A 145 -13.76 29.36 -8.13
CA LYS A 145 -13.17 28.62 -9.26
C LYS A 145 -13.14 29.48 -10.53
N ALA A 146 -14.10 30.39 -10.69
CA ALA A 146 -14.15 31.33 -11.81
C ALA A 146 -13.00 32.35 -11.76
N GLU A 147 -12.68 32.90 -10.59
CA GLU A 147 -11.53 33.81 -10.41
C GLU A 147 -10.21 33.12 -10.74
N LEU A 148 -10.01 31.89 -10.24
CA LEU A 148 -8.79 31.13 -10.52
C LEU A 148 -8.66 30.77 -12.00
N VAL A 149 -9.76 30.52 -12.70
CA VAL A 149 -9.76 30.24 -14.15
C VAL A 149 -9.48 31.50 -14.95
N ALA A 150 -10.06 32.64 -14.57
CA ALA A 150 -9.78 33.92 -15.20
C ALA A 150 -8.30 34.32 -15.05
N GLU A 151 -7.73 34.16 -13.85
CA GLU A 151 -6.32 34.40 -13.56
C GLU A 151 -5.41 33.46 -14.35
N ASN A 152 -5.75 32.17 -14.45
CA ASN A 152 -4.97 31.22 -15.25
C ASN A 152 -4.98 31.55 -16.75
N ASN A 153 -6.11 32.01 -17.27
CA ASN A 153 -6.23 32.40 -18.67
C ASN A 153 -5.45 33.69 -18.98
N ALA A 154 -5.49 34.67 -18.08
CA ALA A 154 -4.71 35.90 -18.21
C ALA A 154 -3.20 35.61 -18.22
N LEU A 155 -2.72 34.79 -17.28
CA LEU A 155 -1.31 34.39 -17.22
C LEU A 155 -0.86 33.59 -18.45
N ARG A 156 -1.75 32.79 -19.04
CA ARG A 156 -1.45 32.07 -20.30
C ARG A 156 -1.31 33.02 -21.48
N ALA A 157 -2.18 34.02 -21.58
CA ALA A 157 -2.11 35.03 -22.64
C ALA A 157 -0.84 35.89 -22.51
N GLU A 158 -0.43 36.24 -21.28
CA GLU A 158 0.84 36.94 -21.03
C GLU A 158 2.05 36.10 -21.45
N LEU A 159 2.07 34.80 -21.15
CA LEU A 159 3.15 33.89 -21.57
C LEU A 159 3.22 33.72 -23.08
N GLU A 160 2.08 33.74 -23.78
CA GLU A 160 2.01 33.65 -25.23
C GLU A 160 2.51 34.93 -25.88
N ALA A 161 2.09 36.10 -25.39
CA ALA A 161 2.58 37.40 -25.86
C ALA A 161 4.10 37.58 -25.64
N LEU A 162 4.64 37.06 -24.53
CA LEU A 162 6.09 37.08 -24.26
C LEU A 162 6.88 36.12 -25.17
N ARG A 163 6.25 35.04 -25.63
CA ARG A 163 6.87 34.09 -26.58
C ARG A 163 6.88 34.64 -28.00
N ASP A 164 5.85 35.38 -28.40
CA ASP A 164 5.78 36.02 -29.72
C ASP A 164 6.68 37.27 -29.84
N GLN A 165 7.22 37.75 -28.72
CA GLN A 165 8.20 38.84 -28.66
C GLN A 165 9.66 38.37 -28.60
N ALA A 166 9.91 37.05 -28.60
CA ALA A 166 11.24 36.42 -28.57
C ALA A 166 11.58 35.79 -29.93
#